data_AF-A0AAN7QR73-F1
#
_entry.id   AF-A0AAN7QR73-F1
#
_cell.length_a   1.000
_cell.length_b   1.000
_cell.length_c   1.000
_cell.angle_alpha   90.00
_cell.angle_beta   90.00
_cell.angle_gamma   90.00
#
_symmetry.space_group_name_H-M   'P 1'
#
loop_
_entity.id
_entity.type
_entity.pdbx_description
1 polymer ?
#
loop_
_entity_poly.entity_id
_entity_poly.type
_entity_poly.pdbx_seq_one_letter_code
_entity_poly.pdbx_strand_id
1 'polypeptide(L)'
;MGRGKIEIKRIENSSNRQVTYSKRRNGIIKKAKEISVLCDAKVSLIIYTSSGKMHSYCSHSTTLADILEQYHRLSGKRLWDAKHENLSNEVDRFKKENDSLQNKLRQLKGEDITSLTHRELIALEDALEHGLSYVRNQQLCFFLFPSVFVQSEVVKTHRRSQKMLEEENKELNFILQHRQMAMAAAENAKEVEEYYKRLRDYGSQSQDPFPFRVQPFQPNLQDRI
;
A
#
# COMPACT_ATOMS: atom_id res chain seq x y z
N MET A 1 -10.54 -10.41 -55.47
CA MET A 1 -10.80 -11.65 -54.70
C MET A 1 -11.65 -11.31 -53.49
N GLY A 2 -12.87 -11.86 -53.40
CA GLY A 2 -13.82 -11.55 -52.31
C GLY A 2 -13.43 -12.19 -50.96
N ARG A 3 -13.98 -11.66 -49.87
CA ARG A 3 -13.84 -12.26 -48.53
C ARG A 3 -14.73 -13.51 -48.43
N GLY A 4 -14.12 -14.68 -48.23
CA GLY A 4 -14.86 -15.91 -47.91
C GLY A 4 -15.44 -15.89 -46.49
N LYS A 5 -16.53 -16.63 -46.27
CA LYS A 5 -17.11 -16.86 -44.94
C LYS A 5 -16.11 -17.66 -44.08
N ILE A 6 -15.94 -17.25 -42.82
CA ILE A 6 -15.09 -17.94 -41.84
C ILE A 6 -15.92 -18.31 -40.61
N GLU A 7 -15.57 -19.43 -39.98
CA GLU A 7 -16.18 -19.88 -38.72
C GLU A 7 -15.69 -19.04 -37.53
N ILE A 8 -16.54 -18.85 -36.51
CA ILE A 8 -16.17 -18.16 -35.27
C ILE A 8 -15.48 -19.16 -34.33
N LYS A 9 -14.20 -19.40 -34.61
CA LYS A 9 -13.28 -20.19 -33.77
C LYS A 9 -11.90 -19.55 -33.74
N ARG A 10 -11.03 -20.01 -32.83
CA ARG A 10 -9.64 -19.56 -32.78
C ARG A 10 -8.94 -19.85 -34.11
N ILE A 11 -8.28 -18.84 -34.67
CA ILE A 11 -7.47 -19.00 -35.90
C ILE A 11 -6.14 -19.60 -35.49
N GLU A 12 -5.80 -20.80 -35.98
CA GLU A 12 -4.59 -21.51 -35.56
C GLU A 12 -3.30 -20.91 -36.16
N ASN A 13 -3.33 -20.57 -37.45
CA ASN A 13 -2.21 -19.92 -38.13
C ASN A 13 -1.95 -18.53 -37.52
N SER A 14 -0.72 -18.31 -37.01
CA SER A 14 -0.33 -17.09 -36.29
C SER A 14 -0.36 -15.84 -37.16
N SER A 15 0.18 -15.88 -38.37
CA SER A 15 0.20 -14.76 -39.32
C SER A 15 -1.20 -14.31 -39.69
N ASN A 16 -2.08 -15.28 -40.04
CA ASN A 16 -3.48 -14.99 -40.35
C ASN A 16 -4.24 -14.45 -39.14
N ARG A 17 -3.95 -14.98 -37.94
CA ARG A 17 -4.54 -14.49 -36.69
C ARG A 17 -4.13 -13.03 -36.42
N GLN A 18 -2.86 -12.67 -36.61
CA GLN A 18 -2.36 -11.31 -36.39
C GLN A 18 -2.97 -10.32 -37.39
N VAL A 19 -2.99 -10.65 -38.69
CA VAL A 19 -3.61 -9.79 -39.72
C VAL A 19 -5.11 -9.62 -39.46
N THR A 20 -5.79 -10.70 -39.08
CA THR A 20 -7.22 -10.66 -38.75
C THR A 20 -7.48 -9.83 -37.50
N TYR A 21 -6.65 -9.99 -36.47
CA TYR A 21 -6.72 -9.20 -35.25
C TYR A 21 -6.60 -7.70 -35.55
N SER A 22 -5.58 -7.27 -36.30
CA SER A 22 -5.39 -5.86 -36.65
C SER A 22 -6.59 -5.30 -37.41
N LYS A 23 -7.14 -6.06 -38.37
CA LYS A 23 -8.31 -5.64 -39.15
C LYS A 23 -9.59 -5.56 -38.28
N ARG A 24 -9.85 -6.57 -37.44
CA ARG A 24 -11.03 -6.62 -36.57
C ARG A 24 -10.96 -5.60 -35.45
N ARG A 25 -9.80 -5.42 -34.82
CA ARG A 25 -9.54 -4.39 -33.80
C ARG A 25 -9.84 -3.00 -34.35
N ASN A 26 -9.32 -2.68 -35.53
CA ASN A 26 -9.59 -1.38 -36.15
C ASN A 26 -11.07 -1.25 -36.54
N GLY A 27 -11.71 -2.34 -36.99
CA GLY A 27 -13.14 -2.37 -37.30
C GLY A 27 -14.04 -2.09 -36.09
N ILE A 28 -13.79 -2.74 -34.95
CA ILE A 28 -14.58 -2.53 -33.73
C ILE A 28 -14.36 -1.12 -33.16
N ILE A 29 -13.14 -0.59 -33.21
CA ILE A 29 -12.85 0.80 -32.79
C ILE A 29 -13.63 1.80 -33.66
N LYS A 30 -13.69 1.58 -34.98
CA LYS A 30 -14.50 2.43 -35.87
C LYS A 30 -15.98 2.38 -35.51
N LYS A 31 -16.52 1.18 -35.23
CA LYS A 31 -17.92 1.04 -34.79
C LYS A 31 -18.21 1.69 -33.44
N ALA A 32 -17.30 1.56 -32.48
CA ALA A 32 -17.40 2.24 -31.20
C ALA A 32 -17.40 3.77 -31.37
N LYS A 33 -16.58 4.30 -32.28
CA LYS A 33 -16.56 5.73 -32.64
C LYS A 33 -17.85 6.17 -33.31
N GLU A 34 -18.37 5.40 -34.26
CA GLU A 34 -19.67 5.68 -34.91
C GLU A 34 -20.78 5.78 -33.87
N ILE A 35 -20.91 4.82 -32.96
CA ILE A 35 -21.93 4.84 -31.90
C ILE A 35 -21.76 6.07 -30.99
N SER A 36 -20.53 6.37 -30.59
CA SER A 36 -20.26 7.50 -29.70
C SER A 36 -20.66 8.83 -30.34
N VAL A 37 -20.42 9.02 -31.64
CA VAL A 37 -20.76 10.26 -32.35
C VAL A 37 -22.25 10.32 -32.72
N LEU A 38 -22.83 9.22 -33.20
CA LEU A 38 -24.20 9.21 -33.70
C LEU A 38 -25.25 9.29 -32.58
N CYS A 39 -24.95 8.71 -31.42
CA CYS A 39 -25.92 8.58 -30.32
C CYS A 39 -25.50 9.36 -29.07
N ASP A 40 -24.45 10.18 -29.13
CA ASP A 40 -23.83 10.86 -27.98
C ASP A 40 -23.56 9.91 -26.79
N ALA A 41 -23.12 8.69 -27.12
CA ALA A 41 -22.88 7.65 -26.14
C ALA A 41 -21.42 7.66 -25.67
N LYS A 42 -21.20 7.47 -24.37
CA LYS A 42 -19.87 7.23 -23.79
C LYS A 42 -19.49 5.76 -24.01
N VAL A 43 -18.41 5.52 -24.76
CA VAL A 43 -17.98 4.16 -25.12
C VAL A 43 -16.50 3.98 -24.84
N SER A 44 -16.15 2.89 -24.14
CA SER A 44 -14.77 2.47 -23.89
C SER A 44 -14.57 1.00 -24.25
N LEU A 45 -13.39 0.67 -24.77
CA LEU A 45 -13.01 -0.69 -25.16
C LEU A 45 -11.59 -0.97 -24.68
N ILE A 46 -11.39 -2.11 -24.03
CA ILE A 46 -10.08 -2.61 -23.62
C ILE A 46 -9.90 -4.00 -24.23
N ILE A 47 -8.78 -4.22 -24.92
CA ILE A 47 -8.45 -5.48 -25.58
C ILE A 47 -7.06 -5.92 -25.11
N TYR A 48 -7.01 -7.09 -24.47
CA TYR A 48 -5.78 -7.79 -24.19
C TYR A 48 -5.51 -8.84 -25.26
N THR A 49 -4.27 -8.92 -25.69
CA THR A 49 -3.80 -9.95 -26.63
C THR A 49 -3.05 -11.03 -25.88
N SER A 50 -3.00 -12.25 -26.44
CA SER A 50 -2.16 -13.33 -25.90
C SER A 50 -0.66 -13.00 -25.88
N SER A 51 -0.24 -11.97 -26.62
CA SER A 51 1.12 -11.42 -26.57
C SER A 51 1.37 -10.45 -25.40
N GLY A 52 0.41 -10.24 -24.51
CA GLY A 52 0.51 -9.31 -23.38
C GLY A 52 0.36 -7.82 -23.76
N LYS A 53 0.13 -7.50 -25.04
CA LYS A 53 -0.13 -6.13 -25.48
C LYS A 53 -1.56 -5.73 -25.15
N MET A 54 -1.72 -4.57 -24.53
CA MET A 54 -2.99 -3.92 -24.26
C MET A 54 -3.28 -2.87 -25.35
N HIS A 55 -4.51 -2.88 -25.86
CA HIS A 55 -5.04 -1.84 -26.73
C HIS A 55 -6.32 -1.29 -26.12
N SER A 56 -6.43 0.03 -26.04
CA SER A 56 -7.62 0.70 -25.53
C SER A 56 -8.15 1.76 -26.49
N TYR A 57 -9.45 2.02 -26.40
CA TYR A 57 -10.13 3.12 -27.06
C TYR A 57 -11.12 3.73 -26.07
N CYS A 58 -11.22 5.06 -26.06
CA CYS A 58 -12.21 5.80 -25.29
C CYS A 58 -12.80 6.92 -26.16
N SER A 59 -14.08 7.24 -25.96
CA SER A 59 -14.73 8.38 -26.60
C SER A 59 -14.11 9.71 -26.15
N HIS A 60 -14.02 10.70 -27.04
CA HIS A 60 -13.35 11.98 -26.77
C HIS A 60 -13.95 12.78 -25.60
N SER A 61 -15.22 12.57 -25.29
CA SER A 61 -15.94 13.27 -24.23
C SER A 61 -15.70 12.73 -22.82
N THR A 62 -14.89 11.69 -22.65
CA THR A 62 -14.70 11.03 -21.35
C THR A 62 -13.36 10.30 -21.27
N THR A 63 -12.89 10.04 -20.06
CA THR A 63 -11.74 9.16 -19.84
C THR A 63 -12.20 7.75 -19.43
N LEU A 64 -11.28 6.78 -19.51
CA LEU A 64 -11.53 5.42 -19.03
C LEU A 64 -11.87 5.41 -17.53
N ALA A 65 -11.20 6.26 -16.75
CA ALA A 65 -11.44 6.40 -15.31
C ALA A 65 -12.89 6.81 -15.05
N ASP A 66 -13.40 7.84 -15.75
CA ASP A 66 -14.76 8.34 -15.56
C ASP A 66 -15.83 7.28 -15.92
N ILE A 67 -15.58 6.46 -16.93
CA ILE A 67 -16.48 5.37 -17.31
C ILE A 67 -16.47 4.28 -16.24
N LEU A 68 -15.29 3.90 -15.73
CA LEU A 68 -15.16 2.89 -14.67
C LEU A 68 -15.78 3.38 -13.36
N GLU A 69 -15.64 4.65 -13.03
CA GLU A 69 -16.27 5.27 -11.87
C GLU A 69 -17.80 5.26 -12.01
N GLN A 70 -18.33 5.67 -13.17
CA GLN A 70 -19.78 5.59 -13.43
C GLN A 70 -20.29 4.15 -13.40
N TYR A 71 -19.53 3.20 -13.96
CA TYR A 71 -19.86 1.79 -13.89
C TYR A 71 -19.88 1.29 -12.44
N HIS A 72 -18.88 1.64 -11.63
CA HIS A 72 -18.84 1.30 -10.20
C HIS A 72 -20.09 1.81 -9.48
N ARG A 73 -20.47 3.07 -9.71
CA ARG A 73 -21.63 3.70 -9.08
C ARG A 73 -22.97 3.07 -9.48
N LEU A 74 -23.11 2.64 -10.74
CA LEU A 74 -24.39 2.18 -11.31
C LEU A 74 -24.57 0.65 -11.30
N SER A 75 -23.49 -0.11 -11.41
CA SER A 75 -23.52 -1.57 -11.58
C SER A 75 -23.85 -2.32 -10.28
N GLY A 76 -23.73 -1.67 -9.13
CA GLY A 76 -23.85 -2.30 -7.80
C GLY A 76 -22.74 -3.32 -7.50
N LYS A 77 -21.85 -3.59 -8.45
CA LYS A 77 -20.64 -4.40 -8.29
C LYS A 77 -19.50 -3.49 -7.85
N ARG A 78 -18.96 -3.74 -6.67
CA ARG A 78 -17.79 -3.01 -6.16
C ARG A 78 -16.55 -3.42 -6.96
N LEU A 79 -16.16 -2.54 -7.89
CA LEU A 79 -14.86 -2.63 -8.58
C LEU A 79 -13.67 -2.36 -7.66
N TRP A 80 -13.86 -1.54 -6.63
CA TRP A 80 -12.81 -1.12 -5.70
C TRP A 80 -12.93 -1.91 -4.40
N ASP A 81 -11.79 -2.37 -3.88
CA ASP A 81 -11.74 -3.00 -2.56
C ASP A 81 -11.95 -1.95 -1.47
N ALA A 82 -12.39 -2.39 -0.28
CA ALA A 82 -12.58 -1.51 0.89
C ALA A 82 -11.33 -0.67 1.22
N LYS A 83 -10.14 -1.18 0.92
CA LYS A 83 -8.87 -0.44 1.09
C LYS A 83 -8.79 0.80 0.18
N HIS A 84 -9.23 0.69 -1.08
CA HIS A 84 -9.22 1.82 -2.03
C HIS A 84 -10.24 2.88 -1.66
N GLU A 85 -11.42 2.47 -1.19
CA GLU A 85 -12.43 3.41 -0.67
C GLU A 85 -11.93 4.14 0.58
N ASN A 86 -11.31 3.44 1.53
CA ASN A 86 -10.71 4.07 2.71
C ASN A 86 -9.63 5.08 2.34
N LEU A 87 -8.75 4.74 1.38
CA LEU A 87 -7.71 5.66 0.92
C LEU A 87 -8.31 6.90 0.24
N SER A 88 -9.37 6.75 -0.56
CA SER A 88 -10.07 7.89 -1.16
C SER A 88 -10.67 8.81 -0.09
N ASN A 89 -11.30 8.24 0.93
CA ASN A 89 -11.86 9.00 2.05
C ASN A 89 -10.77 9.73 2.84
N GLU A 90 -9.61 9.11 3.00
CA GLU A 90 -8.46 9.72 3.66
C GLU A 90 -7.88 10.89 2.85
N VAL A 91 -7.75 10.72 1.52
CA VAL A 91 -7.36 11.80 0.61
C VAL A 91 -8.34 12.97 0.69
N ASP A 92 -9.65 12.71 0.70
CA ASP A 92 -10.66 13.77 0.79
C ASP A 92 -10.67 14.45 2.16
N ARG A 93 -10.39 13.71 3.23
CA ARG A 93 -10.15 14.28 4.56
C ARG A 93 -8.95 15.21 4.55
N PHE A 94 -7.81 14.78 4.02
CA PHE A 94 -6.61 15.60 3.95
C PHE A 94 -6.79 16.84 3.07
N LYS A 95 -7.53 16.73 1.96
CA LYS A 95 -7.88 17.91 1.14
C LYS A 95 -8.67 18.94 1.94
N LYS A 96 -9.73 18.50 2.65
CA LYS A 96 -10.53 19.40 3.51
C LYS A 96 -9.70 20.04 4.61
N GLU A 97 -8.81 19.29 5.23
CA GLU A 97 -7.90 19.82 6.26
C GLU A 97 -6.92 20.84 5.67
N ASN A 98 -6.34 20.54 4.52
CA ASN A 98 -5.46 21.46 3.80
C ASN A 98 -6.18 22.75 3.41
N ASP A 99 -7.41 22.66 2.88
CA ASP A 99 -8.22 23.83 2.53
C ASP A 99 -8.54 24.67 3.78
N SER A 100 -8.84 24.02 4.91
CA SER A 100 -9.05 24.72 6.19
C SER A 100 -7.79 25.44 6.68
N LEU A 101 -6.62 24.79 6.58
CA LEU A 101 -5.34 25.38 6.96
C LEU A 101 -4.96 26.55 6.05
N GLN A 102 -5.18 26.44 4.75
CA GLN A 102 -4.98 27.53 3.80
C GLN A 102 -5.89 28.72 4.10
N ASN A 103 -7.16 28.49 4.42
CA ASN A 103 -8.08 29.54 4.83
C ASN A 103 -7.63 30.23 6.13
N LYS A 104 -7.17 29.47 7.14
CA LYS A 104 -6.61 30.04 8.38
C LYS A 104 -5.36 30.88 8.10
N LEU A 105 -4.47 30.40 7.24
CA LEU A 105 -3.26 31.14 6.85
C LEU A 105 -3.62 32.45 6.16
N ARG A 106 -4.64 32.43 5.29
CA ARG A 106 -5.17 33.62 4.62
C ARG A 106 -5.70 34.64 5.65
N GLN A 107 -6.52 34.19 6.59
CA GLN A 107 -7.04 35.02 7.68
C GLN A 107 -5.93 35.62 8.55
N LEU A 108 -4.90 34.84 8.89
CA LEU A 108 -3.73 35.33 9.63
C LEU A 108 -2.91 36.38 8.88
N LYS A 109 -2.92 36.35 7.54
CA LYS A 109 -2.30 37.38 6.71
C LYS A 109 -3.15 38.65 6.58
N GLY A 110 -4.33 38.66 7.17
CA GLY A 110 -5.28 39.78 7.09
C GLY A 110 -6.13 39.77 5.82
N GLU A 111 -6.18 38.66 5.10
CA GLU A 111 -7.05 38.48 3.95
C GLU A 111 -8.38 37.83 4.40
N ASP A 112 -9.51 38.23 3.80
CA ASP A 112 -10.84 37.65 4.05
C ASP A 112 -11.31 37.69 5.53
N ILE A 113 -10.93 38.73 6.26
CA ILE A 113 -11.27 38.94 7.68
C ILE A 113 -12.79 39.16 7.85
N THR A 114 -13.46 39.70 6.85
CA THR A 114 -14.91 39.99 6.87
C THR A 114 -15.78 38.74 6.94
N SER A 115 -15.24 37.56 6.62
CA SER A 115 -15.94 36.28 6.73
C SER A 115 -15.91 35.68 8.14
N LEU A 116 -15.10 36.23 9.05
CA LEU A 116 -14.95 35.73 10.42
C LEU A 116 -16.06 36.20 11.34
N THR A 117 -16.46 35.33 12.26
CA THR A 117 -17.34 35.71 13.36
C THR A 117 -16.59 36.51 14.42
N HIS A 118 -17.31 37.28 15.25
CA HIS A 118 -16.70 38.08 16.32
C HIS A 118 -15.86 37.24 17.30
N ARG A 119 -16.28 36.00 17.60
CA ARG A 119 -15.52 35.08 18.47
C ARG A 119 -14.20 34.62 17.84
N GLU A 120 -14.23 34.34 16.54
CA GLU A 120 -13.02 33.93 15.81
C GLU A 120 -12.06 35.11 15.64
N LEU A 121 -12.59 36.33 15.50
CA LEU A 121 -11.78 37.54 15.43
C LEU A 121 -11.06 37.82 16.76
N ILE A 122 -11.72 37.64 17.91
CA ILE A 122 -11.09 37.75 19.23
C ILE A 122 -9.98 36.71 19.38
N ALA A 123 -10.23 35.46 18.98
CA ALA A 123 -9.22 34.40 19.04
C ALA A 123 -8.02 34.71 18.14
N LEU A 124 -8.26 35.32 16.97
CA LEU A 124 -7.21 35.75 16.05
C LEU A 124 -6.38 36.90 16.64
N GLU A 125 -7.03 37.90 17.22
CA GLU A 125 -6.38 39.03 17.90
C GLU A 125 -5.50 38.55 19.06
N ASP A 126 -6.04 37.68 19.92
CA ASP A 126 -5.30 37.08 21.04
C ASP A 126 -4.09 36.28 20.55
N ALA A 127 -4.22 35.49 19.50
CA ALA A 127 -3.11 34.74 18.91
C ALA A 127 -2.02 35.66 18.34
N LEU A 128 -2.40 36.77 17.70
CA LEU A 128 -1.46 37.76 17.17
C LEU A 128 -0.75 38.52 18.30
N GLU A 129 -1.47 38.90 19.36
CA GLU A 129 -0.90 39.59 20.51
C GLU A 129 0.11 38.70 21.26
N HIS A 130 -0.24 37.43 21.49
CA HIS A 130 0.68 36.43 22.03
C HIS A 130 1.90 36.23 21.13
N GLY A 131 1.71 36.13 19.81
CA GLY A 131 2.80 36.00 18.84
C GLY A 131 3.74 37.20 18.84
N LEU A 132 3.20 38.42 18.86
CA LEU A 132 3.98 39.66 18.93
C LEU A 132 4.73 39.77 20.25
N SER A 133 4.08 39.48 21.38
CA SER A 133 4.74 39.44 22.69
C SER A 133 5.85 38.41 22.72
N TYR A 134 5.65 37.23 22.14
CA TYR A 134 6.68 36.20 22.04
C TYR A 134 7.89 36.69 21.26
N VAL A 135 7.71 37.26 20.06
CA VAL A 135 8.81 37.77 19.23
C VAL A 135 9.54 38.92 19.92
N ARG A 136 8.80 39.86 20.53
CA ARG A 136 9.40 40.95 21.31
C ARG A 136 10.23 40.45 22.47
N ASN A 137 9.72 39.50 23.25
CA ASN A 137 10.45 38.89 24.36
C ASN A 137 11.68 38.11 23.86
N GLN A 138 11.58 37.44 22.72
CA GLN A 138 12.70 36.74 22.11
C GLN A 138 13.80 37.71 21.69
N GLN A 139 13.43 38.81 21.01
CA GLN A 139 14.38 39.87 20.63
C GLN A 139 14.99 40.52 21.86
N LEU A 140 14.19 40.89 22.86
CA LEU A 140 14.65 41.53 24.08
C LEU A 140 15.62 40.62 24.86
N CYS A 141 15.30 39.34 24.99
CA CYS A 141 16.17 38.35 25.64
C CYS A 141 17.48 38.15 24.85
N PHE A 142 17.41 38.12 23.52
CA PHE A 142 18.59 38.04 22.65
C PHE A 142 19.50 39.26 22.80
N PHE A 143 18.96 40.48 22.80
CA PHE A 143 19.74 41.71 22.87
C PHE A 143 20.25 42.05 24.28
N LEU A 144 19.44 41.84 25.33
CA LEU A 144 19.81 42.20 26.71
C LEU A 144 20.51 41.06 27.46
N PHE A 145 20.25 39.80 27.09
CA PHE A 145 20.76 38.63 27.81
C PHE A 145 21.23 37.52 26.85
N PRO A 146 22.21 37.79 25.96
CA PRO A 146 22.64 36.85 24.91
C PRO A 146 23.12 35.50 25.45
N SER A 147 23.78 35.48 26.62
CA SER A 147 24.21 34.23 27.28
C SER A 147 23.02 33.37 27.74
N VAL A 148 21.99 33.99 28.32
CA VAL A 148 20.76 33.29 28.75
C VAL A 148 19.98 32.78 27.54
N PHE A 149 19.92 33.56 26.47
CA PHE A 149 19.28 33.16 25.22
C PHE A 149 19.95 31.93 24.60
N VAL A 150 21.28 31.93 24.44
CA VAL A 150 22.04 30.80 23.91
C VAL A 150 21.83 29.56 24.78
N GLN A 151 21.87 29.72 26.11
CA GLN A 151 21.65 28.59 27.02
C GLN A 151 20.23 28.01 26.90
N SER A 152 19.21 28.86 26.73
CA SER A 152 17.84 28.44 26.48
C SER A 152 17.69 27.65 25.17
N GLU A 153 18.31 28.12 24.08
CA GLU A 153 18.27 27.42 22.78
C GLU A 153 19.01 26.07 22.82
N VAL A 154 20.16 26.00 23.49
CA VAL A 154 20.89 24.74 23.73
C VAL A 154 20.04 23.76 24.53
N VAL A 155 19.34 24.22 25.58
CA VAL A 155 18.44 23.36 26.35
C VAL A 155 17.25 22.88 25.52
N LYS A 156 16.64 23.75 24.69
CA LYS A 156 15.52 23.37 23.81
C LYS A 156 15.95 22.33 22.76
N THR A 157 17.08 22.54 22.12
CA THR A 157 17.64 21.62 21.11
C THR A 157 17.99 20.27 21.74
N HIS A 158 18.65 20.26 22.90
CA HIS A 158 18.93 19.03 23.64
C HIS A 158 17.65 18.28 24.03
N ARG A 159 16.63 19.00 24.53
CA ARG A 159 15.33 18.42 24.89
C ARG A 159 14.59 17.83 23.69
N ARG A 160 14.69 18.44 22.50
CA ARG A 160 14.15 17.90 21.25
C ARG A 160 14.88 16.62 20.84
N SER A 161 16.21 16.63 20.89
CA SER A 161 17.03 15.45 20.59
C SER A 161 16.71 14.29 21.53
N GLN A 162 16.56 14.54 22.83
CA GLN A 162 16.17 13.52 23.80
C GLN A 162 14.83 12.86 23.45
N LYS A 163 13.82 13.66 23.09
CA LYS A 163 12.52 13.12 22.67
C LYS A 163 12.62 12.22 21.43
N MET A 164 13.41 12.61 20.43
CA MET A 164 13.63 11.77 19.24
C MET A 164 14.33 10.46 19.60
N LEU A 165 15.38 10.52 20.44
CA LEU A 165 16.05 9.30 20.90
C LEU A 165 15.13 8.41 21.74
N GLU A 166 14.23 8.98 22.53
CA GLU A 166 13.23 8.22 23.29
C GLU A 166 12.22 7.53 22.37
N GLU A 167 11.79 8.20 21.30
CA GLU A 167 10.89 7.65 20.29
C GLU A 167 11.55 6.52 19.49
N GLU A 168 12.78 6.72 19.01
CA GLU A 168 13.56 5.68 18.33
C GLU A 168 13.82 4.47 19.23
N ASN A 169 14.15 4.70 20.52
CA ASN A 169 14.31 3.61 21.47
C ASN A 169 13.01 2.83 21.69
N LYS A 170 11.85 3.50 21.72
CA LYS A 170 10.56 2.81 21.82
C LYS A 170 10.30 1.96 20.57
N GLU A 171 10.58 2.49 19.39
CA GLU A 171 10.42 1.76 18.13
C GLU A 171 11.35 0.55 18.03
N LEU A 172 12.65 0.73 18.36
CA LEU A 172 13.62 -0.37 18.39
C LEU A 172 13.22 -1.45 19.39
N ASN A 173 12.73 -1.08 20.57
CA ASN A 173 12.22 -2.04 21.54
C ASN A 173 11.02 -2.82 21.00
N PHE A 174 10.10 -2.17 20.30
CA PHE A 174 8.97 -2.84 19.67
C PHE A 174 9.42 -3.84 18.59
N ILE A 175 10.38 -3.46 17.74
CA ILE A 175 10.96 -4.35 16.72
C ILE A 175 11.67 -5.54 17.36
N LEU A 176 12.45 -5.31 18.42
CA LEU A 176 13.16 -6.36 19.16
C LEU A 176 12.17 -7.35 19.79
N GLN A 177 11.11 -6.87 20.45
CA GLN A 177 10.05 -7.72 21.00
C GLN A 177 9.38 -8.55 19.91
N HIS A 178 9.03 -7.92 18.79
CA HIS A 178 8.40 -8.62 17.67
C HIS A 178 9.32 -9.71 17.08
N ARG A 179 10.61 -9.44 16.92
CA ARG A 179 11.61 -10.44 16.48
C ARG A 179 11.77 -11.58 17.48
N GLN A 180 11.80 -11.29 18.78
CA GLN A 180 11.89 -12.33 19.81
C GLN A 180 10.66 -13.26 19.78
N MET A 181 9.45 -12.70 19.64
CA MET A 181 8.23 -13.49 19.48
C MET A 181 8.26 -14.36 18.22
N ALA A 182 8.74 -13.82 17.09
CA ALA A 182 8.86 -14.57 15.83
C ALA A 182 9.89 -15.72 15.94
N MET A 183 11.03 -15.49 16.60
CA MET A 183 12.03 -16.52 16.85
C MET A 183 11.49 -17.63 17.76
N ALA A 184 10.83 -17.27 18.86
CA ALA A 184 10.21 -18.24 19.77
C ALA A 184 9.09 -19.04 19.07
N ALA A 185 8.28 -18.40 18.22
CA ALA A 185 7.27 -19.09 17.42
C ALA A 185 7.90 -20.05 16.40
N ALA A 186 9.03 -19.69 15.79
CA ALA A 186 9.75 -20.54 14.84
C ALA A 186 10.43 -21.73 15.53
N GLU A 187 10.97 -21.56 16.74
CA GLU A 187 11.49 -22.66 17.57
C GLU A 187 10.37 -23.63 17.96
N ASN A 188 9.26 -23.11 18.47
CA ASN A 188 8.07 -23.92 18.79
C ASN A 188 7.54 -24.68 17.55
N ALA A 189 7.52 -24.05 16.38
CA ALA A 189 7.09 -24.71 15.14
C ALA A 189 8.02 -25.86 14.72
N LYS A 190 9.34 -25.70 14.88
CA LYS A 190 10.32 -26.76 14.61
C LYS A 190 10.19 -27.92 15.58
N GLU A 191 9.98 -27.65 16.87
CA GLU A 191 9.75 -28.70 17.87
C GLU A 191 8.49 -29.51 17.56
N VAL A 192 7.40 -28.83 17.17
CA VAL A 192 6.16 -29.48 16.77
C VAL A 192 6.35 -30.31 15.50
N GLU A 193 7.06 -29.79 14.50
CA GLU A 193 7.35 -30.51 13.26
C GLU A 193 8.25 -31.74 13.49
N GLU A 194 9.23 -31.63 14.40
CA GLU A 194 10.09 -32.74 14.79
C GLU A 194 9.30 -33.82 15.55
N TYR A 195 8.38 -33.43 16.44
CA TYR A 195 7.47 -34.33 17.12
C TYR A 195 6.59 -35.12 16.13
N TYR A 196 5.98 -34.45 15.15
CA TYR A 196 5.18 -35.11 14.12
C TYR A 196 6.02 -35.97 13.16
N LYS A 197 7.27 -35.59 12.90
CA LYS A 197 8.21 -36.40 12.11
C LYS A 197 8.55 -37.71 12.83
N ARG A 198 8.86 -37.66 14.13
CA ARG A 198 9.08 -38.87 14.95
C ARG A 198 7.86 -39.79 14.96
N LEU A 199 6.64 -39.25 15.08
CA LEU A 199 5.41 -40.05 14.99
C LEU A 199 5.26 -40.76 13.63
N ARG A 200 5.67 -40.12 12.54
CA ARG A 200 5.59 -40.69 11.19
C ARG A 200 6.63 -41.80 10.96
N ASP A 201 7.83 -41.63 11.53
CA ASP A 201 8.91 -42.62 11.46
C ASP A 201 8.57 -43.89 12.27
N TYR A 202 7.89 -43.75 13.41
CA TYR A 202 7.35 -44.90 14.17
C TYR A 202 6.26 -45.66 13.42
N GLY A 203 5.45 -44.99 12.60
CA GLY A 203 4.37 -45.61 11.82
C GLY A 203 4.85 -46.41 10.60
N SER A 204 6.12 -46.29 10.20
CA SER A 204 6.67 -46.95 9.01
C SER A 204 7.48 -48.22 9.32
N GLN A 205 7.57 -48.63 10.60
CA GLN A 205 8.41 -49.75 11.05
C GLN A 205 7.64 -51.04 11.39
N SER A 206 6.42 -51.21 10.87
CA SER A 206 5.60 -52.39 11.12
C SER A 206 4.95 -52.95 9.86
N GLN A 207 5.77 -53.52 8.97
CA GLN A 207 5.41 -54.67 8.14
C GLN A 207 6.66 -55.21 7.42
N ASP A 208 7.31 -56.23 8.01
CA ASP A 208 7.33 -57.58 7.44
C ASP A 208 8.40 -58.51 8.08
N PRO A 209 8.19 -59.84 8.05
CA PRO A 209 8.50 -60.73 9.16
C PRO A 209 9.85 -61.48 9.05
N PHE A 210 10.37 -61.80 10.24
CA PHE A 210 11.61 -62.53 10.57
C PHE A 210 11.99 -63.72 9.68
N PRO A 211 13.30 -64.01 9.62
CA PRO A 211 13.77 -65.37 9.87
C PRO A 211 14.85 -65.43 10.98
N PHE A 212 14.60 -66.30 11.95
CA PHE A 212 15.51 -66.69 13.03
C PHE A 212 16.75 -67.42 12.46
N ARG A 213 17.96 -67.07 12.92
CA ARG A 213 19.13 -67.97 12.81
C ARG A 213 20.17 -67.78 13.94
N VAL A 214 19.99 -68.57 14.99
CA VAL A 214 20.95 -69.33 15.82
C VAL A 214 22.40 -68.81 15.90
N GLN A 215 22.83 -68.37 17.10
CA GLN A 215 24.24 -68.24 17.53
C GLN A 215 24.86 -69.65 17.73
N PRO A 216 26.16 -69.85 17.44
CA PRO A 216 27.21 -69.74 18.48
C PRO A 216 28.56 -69.27 17.88
N PHE A 217 29.62 -68.86 18.58
CA PHE A 217 30.40 -69.57 19.61
C PHE A 217 31.55 -68.61 20.03
N GLN A 218 31.78 -68.40 21.33
CA GLN A 218 33.06 -67.88 21.82
C GLN A 218 34.03 -69.04 22.02
N PRO A 219 35.34 -68.81 21.82
CA PRO A 219 36.25 -69.14 22.91
C PRO A 219 37.41 -68.14 23.07
N ASN A 220 37.50 -67.58 24.27
CA ASN A 220 38.62 -67.51 25.22
C ASN A 220 40.10 -67.44 24.79
N LEU A 221 40.85 -66.79 25.71
CA LEU A 221 42.29 -66.86 26.03
C LEU A 221 43.21 -65.94 25.20
N GLN A 222 44.19 -65.24 25.76
CA GLN A 222 45.06 -65.56 26.90
C GLN A 222 45.41 -64.33 27.78
N ASP A 223 45.62 -64.61 29.08
CA ASP A 223 46.75 -64.24 29.98
C ASP A 223 47.18 -62.76 30.10
N ARG A 224 47.48 -62.20 31.27
CA ARG A 224 48.17 -62.76 32.45
C ARG A 224 48.13 -61.72 33.58
N ILE A 225 47.82 -62.13 34.81
CA ILE A 225 48.80 -62.32 35.91
C ILE A 225 48.44 -63.61 36.61
#